data_AF-A0A1I2ZJC9-F1
#
_entry.id   AF-A0A1I2ZJC9-F1
#
_cell.length_a   1.000
_cell.length_b   1.000
_cell.length_c   1.000
_cell.angle_alpha   90.00
_cell.angle_beta   90.00
_cell.angle_gamma   90.00
#
_symmetry.space_group_name_H-M   'P 1'
#
loop_
_entity.id
_entity.type
_entity.pdbx_description
1 polymer ?
#
loop_
_entity_poly.entity_id
_entity_poly.type
_entity_poly.pdbx_seq_one_letter_code
_entity_poly.pdbx_strand_id
1 'polypeptide(L)'
;METQKRKLADWLRTQSEKQAPRTRKIILFSIALFLCAYAVGLILGAISYEFQKPAGISKAAVLRSDPDVPMKNRSTSWYISKFRYHMDSLSKTSAGRIQRDSILQRHPGIMDTIAMLEQIINHSK
;
A
#
# COMPACT_ATOMS: atom_id res chain seq x y z
N MET A 1 5.63 33.39 22.05
CA MET A 1 4.57 32.84 21.16
C MET A 1 3.22 33.56 21.29
N GLU A 2 2.85 34.11 22.45
CA GLU A 2 1.55 34.78 22.62
C GLU A 2 1.39 36.10 21.84
N THR A 3 2.48 36.86 21.68
CA THR A 3 2.48 38.14 20.95
C THR A 3 2.20 37.97 19.46
N GLN A 4 2.67 36.88 18.84
CA GLN A 4 2.37 36.58 17.44
C GLN A 4 0.91 36.18 17.23
N LYS A 5 0.31 35.43 18.17
CA LYS A 5 -1.11 35.06 18.11
C LYS A 5 -2.02 36.29 18.20
N ARG A 6 -1.69 37.25 19.09
CA ARG A 6 -2.44 38.51 19.24
C ARG A 6 -2.34 39.38 17.99
N LYS A 7 -1.13 39.51 17.43
CA LYS A 7 -0.90 40.29 16.20
C LYS A 7 -1.66 39.71 14.99
N LEU A 8 -1.75 38.38 14.91
CA LEU A 8 -2.56 37.69 13.89
C LEU A 8 -4.06 37.96 14.11
N ALA A 9 -4.53 37.88 15.35
CA ALA A 9 -5.94 38.13 15.69
C ALA A 9 -6.36 39.56 15.35
N ASP A 10 -5.54 40.55 15.67
CA ASP A 10 -5.81 41.96 15.34
C ASP A 10 -5.79 42.20 13.83
N TRP A 11 -4.86 41.59 13.10
CA TRP A 11 -4.81 41.68 11.65
C TRP A 11 -6.04 41.05 10.98
N LEU A 12 -6.46 39.86 11.45
CA LEU A 12 -7.68 39.19 10.99
C LEU A 12 -8.93 40.01 11.29
N ARG A 13 -9.00 40.64 12.47
CA ARG A 13 -10.12 41.51 12.86
C ARG A 13 -10.23 42.72 11.94
N THR A 14 -9.10 43.39 11.71
CA THR A 14 -9.02 44.57 10.82
C THR A 14 -9.37 44.24 9.38
N GLN A 15 -8.98 43.06 8.89
CA GLN A 15 -9.37 42.58 7.55
C GLN A 15 -10.86 42.20 7.48
N SER A 16 -11.41 41.63 8.55
CA SER A 16 -12.83 41.26 8.60
C SER A 16 -13.76 42.49 8.67
N GLU A 17 -13.33 43.59 9.30
CA GLU A 17 -14.10 44.83 9.41
C GLU A 17 -14.10 45.65 8.10
N LYS A 18 -13.05 45.52 7.27
CA LYS A 18 -12.98 46.19 5.96
C LYS A 18 -13.88 45.55 4.90
N GLN A 19 -14.37 44.32 5.12
CA GLN A 19 -15.23 43.66 4.16
C GLN A 19 -16.70 44.02 4.38
N ALA A 20 -17.35 44.46 3.29
CA ALA A 20 -18.78 44.75 3.28
C ALA A 20 -19.59 43.51 3.75
N PRO A 21 -20.69 43.70 4.51
CA PRO A 21 -21.46 42.60 5.10
C PRO A 21 -22.03 41.64 4.05
N ARG A 22 -22.23 42.11 2.81
CA ARG A 22 -22.65 41.28 1.67
C ARG A 22 -21.53 40.34 1.20
N THR A 23 -20.30 40.85 1.08
CA THR A 23 -19.12 40.07 0.66
C THR A 23 -18.77 39.02 1.71
N ARG A 24 -18.89 39.34 3.00
CA ARG A 24 -18.68 38.38 4.10
C ARG A 24 -19.64 37.20 4.01
N LYS A 25 -20.93 37.43 3.74
CA LYS A 25 -21.92 36.36 3.56
C LYS A 25 -21.59 35.48 2.35
N ILE A 26 -21.17 36.07 1.23
CA ILE A 26 -20.78 35.33 0.02
C ILE A 26 -19.56 34.44 0.28
N ILE A 27 -18.54 34.97 0.98
CA ILE A 27 -17.33 34.20 1.30
C ILE A 27 -17.65 33.05 2.26
N LEU A 28 -18.48 33.29 3.28
CA LEU A 28 -18.90 32.21 4.18
C LEU A 28 -19.70 31.14 3.46
N PHE A 29 -20.60 31.54 2.55
CA PHE A 29 -21.38 30.61 1.75
C PHE A 29 -20.51 29.82 0.77
N SER A 30 -19.53 30.46 0.13
CA SER A 30 -18.61 29.76 -0.78
C SER A 30 -17.75 28.76 -0.02
N ILE A 31 -17.19 29.13 1.13
CA ILE A 31 -16.41 28.21 1.98
C ILE A 31 -17.28 27.03 2.42
N ALA A 32 -18.51 27.27 2.87
CA ALA A 32 -19.43 26.21 3.26
C ALA A 32 -19.73 25.25 2.09
N LEU A 33 -19.94 25.80 0.89
CA LEU A 33 -20.21 25.02 -0.32
C LEU A 33 -19.00 24.17 -0.73
N PHE A 34 -17.80 24.73 -0.68
CA PHE A 34 -16.55 23.99 -0.92
C PHE A 34 -16.35 22.87 0.10
N LEU A 35 -16.64 23.14 1.38
CA LEU A 35 -16.51 22.14 2.45
C LEU A 35 -17.49 20.98 2.25
N CYS A 36 -18.74 21.29 1.89
CA CYS A 36 -19.75 20.27 1.54
C CYS A 36 -19.33 19.46 0.31
N ALA A 37 -18.88 20.11 -0.75
CA ALA A 37 -18.42 19.42 -1.97
C ALA A 37 -17.22 18.51 -1.69
N TYR A 38 -16.28 18.98 -0.87
CA TYR A 38 -15.13 18.20 -0.44
C TYR A 38 -15.54 16.98 0.40
N ALA A 39 -16.45 17.15 1.36
CA ALA A 39 -16.97 16.05 2.17
C ALA A 39 -17.69 14.99 1.32
N VAL A 40 -18.52 15.42 0.36
CA VAL A 40 -19.19 14.51 -0.59
C VAL A 40 -18.16 13.77 -1.44
N GLY A 41 -17.12 14.46 -1.91
CA GLY A 41 -16.01 13.85 -2.64
C GLY A 41 -15.26 12.80 -1.81
N LEU A 42 -15.04 13.05 -0.51
CA LEU A 42 -14.45 12.08 0.40
C LEU A 42 -15.35 10.85 0.62
N ILE A 43 -16.67 11.04 0.74
CA ILE A 43 -17.61 9.92 0.90
C ILE A 43 -17.64 9.06 -0.38
N LEU A 44 -17.75 9.67 -1.56
CA LEU A 44 -17.70 8.97 -2.84
C LEU A 44 -16.36 8.26 -3.05
N GLY A 45 -15.26 8.92 -2.70
CA GLY A 45 -13.93 8.33 -2.68
C GLY A 45 -13.88 7.14 -1.75
N ALA A 46 -14.31 7.28 -0.50
CA ALA A 46 -14.29 6.21 0.50
C ALA A 46 -15.17 5.01 0.15
N ILE A 47 -16.28 5.21 -0.56
CA ILE A 47 -17.11 4.11 -1.09
C ILE A 47 -16.42 3.42 -2.27
N SER A 48 -15.68 4.17 -3.09
CA SER A 48 -14.98 3.67 -4.28
C SER A 48 -13.61 3.06 -3.98
N TYR A 49 -13.01 3.40 -2.84
CA TYR A 49 -11.91 2.65 -2.27
C TYR A 49 -12.51 1.39 -1.63
N GLU A 50 -12.47 0.28 -2.37
CA GLU A 50 -12.42 -1.03 -1.72
C GLU A 50 -11.39 -0.91 -0.60
N PHE A 51 -11.85 -0.99 0.65
CA PHE A 51 -10.95 -1.23 1.77
C PHE A 51 -10.11 -2.42 1.35
N GLN A 52 -8.83 -2.20 1.02
CA GLN A 52 -7.85 -3.26 1.14
C GLN A 52 -7.97 -3.66 2.60
N LYS A 53 -8.69 -4.77 2.83
CA LYS A 53 -8.94 -5.34 4.15
C LYS A 53 -7.60 -5.24 4.85
N PRO A 54 -7.49 -4.54 6.00
CA PRO A 54 -6.23 -4.45 6.70
C PRO A 54 -5.76 -5.88 6.81
N ALA A 55 -4.61 -6.18 6.19
CA ALA A 55 -4.05 -7.52 6.18
C ALA A 55 -4.08 -7.95 7.65
N GLY A 56 -5.04 -8.83 7.96
CA GLY A 56 -5.33 -9.17 9.33
C GLY A 56 -3.99 -9.56 9.90
N ILE A 57 -3.63 -9.00 11.06
CA ILE A 57 -2.49 -9.49 11.80
C ILE A 57 -2.80 -10.96 12.02
N SER A 58 -2.25 -11.78 11.14
CA SER A 58 -2.41 -13.21 11.12
C SER A 58 -1.68 -13.60 12.39
N LYS A 59 -2.44 -13.88 13.45
CA LYS A 59 -1.92 -14.66 14.55
C LYS A 59 -1.25 -15.84 13.89
N ALA A 60 0.07 -15.99 14.09
CA ALA A 60 0.84 -17.07 13.51
C ALA A 60 0.04 -18.35 13.74
N ALA A 61 -0.60 -18.81 12.66
CA ALA A 61 -1.34 -20.05 12.70
C ALA A 61 -0.25 -21.07 12.95
N VAL A 62 -0.22 -21.61 14.16
CA VAL A 62 0.48 -22.85 14.45
C VAL A 62 0.06 -23.78 13.32
N LEU A 63 1.03 -24.10 12.45
CA LEU A 63 0.87 -24.98 11.31
C LEU A 63 0.46 -26.35 11.86
N ARG A 64 -0.83 -26.53 12.13
CA ARG A 64 -1.44 -27.83 12.03
C ARG A 64 -1.51 -28.08 10.53
N SER A 65 -0.62 -28.95 10.08
CA SER A 65 -0.69 -29.60 8.77
C SER A 65 -2.13 -30.05 8.55
N ASP A 66 -2.86 -29.30 7.75
CA ASP A 66 -4.09 -29.75 7.15
C ASP A 66 -3.67 -30.41 5.83
N PRO A 67 -3.80 -31.74 5.69
CA PRO A 67 -3.27 -32.46 4.53
C PRO A 67 -4.15 -32.31 3.28
N ASP A 68 -5.20 -31.48 3.31
CA ASP A 68 -6.27 -31.54 2.31
C ASP A 68 -6.60 -30.20 1.63
N VAL A 69 -5.60 -29.34 1.42
CA VAL A 69 -5.72 -28.29 0.40
C VAL A 69 -5.19 -28.87 -0.91
N PRO A 70 -6.05 -29.21 -1.88
CA PRO A 70 -5.57 -29.66 -3.18
C PRO A 70 -4.81 -28.51 -3.82
N MET A 71 -3.47 -28.57 -3.77
CA MET A 71 -2.54 -27.71 -4.52
C MET A 71 -2.64 -27.98 -6.02
N LYS A 72 -3.85 -28.08 -6.56
CA LYS A 72 -4.11 -28.05 -8.00
C LYS A 72 -4.27 -26.60 -8.44
N ASN A 73 -3.27 -25.78 -8.16
CA ASN A 73 -3.18 -24.46 -8.75
C ASN A 73 -2.03 -24.49 -9.76
N ARG A 74 -2.34 -24.76 -11.05
CA ARG A 74 -1.38 -24.68 -12.17
C ARG A 74 -0.59 -23.36 -12.18
N SER A 75 -1.16 -22.33 -11.55
CA SER A 75 -0.56 -21.02 -11.36
C SER A 75 0.71 -21.08 -10.49
N THR A 76 0.70 -21.84 -9.39
CA THR A 76 1.82 -21.87 -8.41
C THR A 76 3.07 -22.51 -9.00
N SER A 77 2.93 -23.64 -9.71
CA SER A 77 4.07 -24.30 -10.37
C SER A 77 4.66 -23.43 -11.49
N TRP A 78 3.82 -22.66 -12.18
CA TRP A 78 4.26 -21.69 -13.19
C TRP A 78 5.09 -20.56 -12.57
N TYR A 79 4.65 -19.98 -11.46
CA TYR A 79 5.42 -18.92 -10.77
C TYR A 79 6.77 -19.41 -10.26
N ILE A 80 6.83 -20.63 -9.72
CA ILE A 80 8.07 -21.24 -9.24
C ILE A 80 9.03 -21.49 -10.41
N SER A 81 8.53 -22.06 -11.51
CA SER A 81 9.32 -22.31 -12.73
C SER A 81 9.84 -21.01 -13.35
N LYS A 82 9.00 -19.96 -13.37
CA LYS A 82 9.37 -18.63 -13.87
C LYS A 82 10.44 -17.99 -12.99
N PHE A 83 10.35 -18.13 -11.68
CA PHE A 83 11.36 -17.62 -10.76
C PHE A 83 12.72 -18.33 -10.96
N ARG A 84 12.72 -19.67 -11.07
CA ARG A 84 13.93 -20.44 -11.40
C ARG A 84 14.56 -19.98 -12.71
N TYR A 85 13.76 -19.82 -13.76
CA TYR A 85 14.22 -19.33 -15.05
C TYR A 85 14.80 -17.91 -14.95
N HIS A 86 14.17 -17.04 -14.15
CA HIS A 86 14.68 -15.69 -13.92
C HIS A 86 16.05 -15.71 -13.22
N MET A 87 16.21 -16.49 -12.15
CA MET A 87 17.48 -16.63 -11.44
C MET A 87 18.58 -17.26 -12.30
N ASP A 88 18.22 -18.21 -13.17
CA ASP A 88 19.14 -18.79 -14.15
C ASP A 88 19.56 -17.76 -15.21
N SER A 89 18.61 -16.97 -15.72
CA SER A 89 18.88 -15.88 -16.67
C SER A 89 19.83 -14.83 -16.08
N LEU A 90 19.62 -14.44 -14.82
CA LEU A 90 20.51 -13.51 -14.12
C LEU A 90 21.94 -14.06 -13.99
N SER A 91 22.13 -15.38 -13.90
CA SER A 91 23.46 -15.98 -13.77
C SER A 91 24.34 -15.89 -15.03
N LYS A 92 23.72 -15.68 -16.20
CA LYS A 92 24.37 -15.72 -17.52
C LYS A 92 25.14 -14.44 -17.86
N THR A 93 24.87 -13.33 -17.17
CA THR A 93 25.54 -12.04 -17.43
C THR A 93 26.29 -11.56 -16.19
N SER A 94 27.40 -10.84 -16.36
CA SER A 94 28.18 -10.29 -15.23
C SER A 94 27.36 -9.31 -14.39
N ALA A 95 26.55 -8.45 -15.03
CA ALA A 95 25.63 -7.53 -14.36
C ALA A 95 24.47 -8.27 -13.65
N GLY A 96 23.95 -9.34 -14.25
CA GLY A 96 22.90 -10.16 -13.65
C GLY A 96 23.36 -10.93 -12.42
N ARG A 97 24.64 -11.34 -12.35
CA ARG A 97 25.21 -11.98 -11.15
C ARG A 97 25.19 -11.04 -9.95
N ILE A 98 25.51 -9.75 -10.15
CA ILE A 98 25.45 -8.73 -9.10
C ILE A 98 24.01 -8.59 -8.57
N GLN A 99 23.02 -8.59 -9.47
CA GLN A 99 21.61 -8.53 -9.09
C GLN A 99 21.17 -9.81 -8.34
N ARG A 100 21.59 -10.98 -8.82
CA ARG A 100 21.35 -12.27 -8.15
C ARG A 100 21.93 -12.27 -6.74
N ASP A 101 23.16 -11.81 -6.56
CA ASP A 101 23.83 -11.78 -5.27
C ASP A 101 23.14 -10.79 -4.31
N SER A 102 22.67 -9.65 -4.83
CA SER A 102 21.86 -8.70 -4.05
C SER A 102 20.53 -9.31 -3.57
N ILE A 103 19.86 -10.08 -4.43
CA ILE A 103 18.62 -10.80 -4.09
C ILE A 103 18.91 -11.85 -2.99
N LEU A 104 19.99 -12.62 -3.13
CA LEU A 104 20.38 -13.65 -2.16
C LEU A 104 20.82 -13.05 -0.81
N GLN A 105 21.44 -11.87 -0.82
CA GLN A 105 21.80 -11.14 0.42
C GLN A 105 20.56 -10.60 1.15
N ARG A 106 19.56 -10.11 0.41
CA ARG A 106 18.31 -9.59 1.01
C ARG A 106 17.39 -10.69 1.51
N HIS A 107 17.39 -11.85 0.85
CA HIS A 107 16.54 -12.99 1.16
C HIS A 107 17.37 -14.28 1.30
N PRO A 108 18.07 -14.48 2.42
CA PRO A 108 18.84 -15.70 2.65
C PRO A 108 17.89 -16.91 2.68
N GLY A 109 18.26 -17.98 1.98
CA GLY A 109 17.49 -19.25 1.97
C GLY A 109 16.36 -19.33 0.94
N ILE A 110 16.16 -18.31 0.09
CA ILE A 110 15.07 -18.33 -0.91
C ILE A 110 15.17 -19.53 -1.87
N MET A 111 16.39 -19.93 -2.25
CA MET A 111 16.63 -21.09 -3.11
C MET A 111 16.21 -22.41 -2.45
N ASP A 112 16.37 -22.52 -1.13
CA ASP A 112 15.99 -23.71 -0.36
C ASP A 112 14.47 -23.81 -0.23
N THR A 113 13.80 -22.68 0.05
CA THR A 113 12.32 -22.62 0.08
C THR A 113 11.71 -23.00 -1.27
N ILE A 114 12.33 -22.57 -2.37
CA ILE A 114 11.87 -22.93 -3.72
C ILE A 114 12.07 -24.41 -4.01
N ALA A 115 13.21 -24.99 -3.64
CA ALA A 115 13.46 -26.42 -3.81
C ALA A 115 12.44 -27.26 -3.02
N MET A 116 12.10 -26.85 -1.80
CA MET A 116 11.07 -27.49 -0.99
C MET A 116 9.68 -27.40 -1.64
N LEU A 117 9.33 -26.24 -2.19
CA LEU A 117 8.05 -26.05 -2.91
C LEU A 117 7.97 -26.90 -4.18
N GLU A 118 9.07 -27.03 -4.93
CA GLU A 118 9.14 -27.91 -6.10
C GLU A 118 8.94 -29.37 -5.71
N GLN A 119 9.55 -29.81 -4.61
CA GLN A 119 9.40 -31.17 -4.11
C GLN A 119 7.94 -31.45 -3.72
N ILE A 120 7.29 -30.54 -2.98
CA ILE A 120 5.88 -30.68 -2.58
C ILE A 120 4.96 -30.78 -3.80
N ILE A 121 5.18 -29.93 -4.81
CA ILE A 121 4.37 -29.95 -6.05
C ILE A 121 4.58 -31.24 -6.84
N ASN A 122 5.82 -31.73 -6.94
CA ASN A 122 6.12 -32.95 -7.68
C ASN A 122 5.59 -34.21 -6.99
N HIS A 123 5.56 -34.25 -5.65
CA HIS A 123 4.98 -35.35 -4.88
C HIS A 123 3.44 -35.30 -4.79
N SER A 124 2.82 -34.16 -5.09
CA SER A 124 1.37 -33.97 -5.11
C SER A 124 0.71 -34.33 -6.47
N LYS A 125 1.49 -34.82 -7.44
CA LYS A 125 1.03 -35.18 -8.79
C LYS A 125 0.89 -36.69 -8.95
#